data_AF-V4BVA3-F1
#
_entry.id   AF-V4BVA3-F1
#
_cell.length_a   1.000
_cell.length_b   1.000
_cell.length_c   1.000
_cell.angle_alpha   90.00
_cell.angle_beta   90.00
_cell.angle_gamma   90.00
#
_symmetry.space_group_name_H-M   'P 1'
#
loop_
_entity.id
_entity.type
_entity.pdbx_description
1 polymer ?
#
loop_
_entity_poly.entity_id
_entity_poly.type
_entity_poly.pdbx_seq_one_letter_code
_entity_poly.pdbx_strand_id
1 'polypeptide(L)'
;RFVFFDFECQQDSGDHIPNLCVLQLCCHFCIQSKDPCPYCDSYWNQEKEMVMKGPDTLDQVGRWFIRLAGRRMVEGGTANSNVKKSSQVICVAHNFKGYDGILMMQTIHKHAIAAPEVIMTGGKKGYFPHFFNKPENASYVGPYPPQETYDPDGMNAKEREKFLKWYHERKQDTFDFSREILAYCQSDVDILRRSCGEFRRIFLNDTGIDPLASSMTLAAACNRVY
;
A
#
# COMPACT_ATOMS: atom_id res chain seq x y z
N ARG A 1 -6.16 10.79 10.81
CA ARG A 1 -5.66 10.91 9.41
C ARG A 1 -4.95 9.61 9.06
N PHE A 2 -4.80 9.27 7.78
CA PHE A 2 -4.28 7.97 7.35
C PHE A 2 -3.06 8.13 6.43
N VAL A 3 -2.06 7.27 6.61
CA VAL A 3 -0.94 7.11 5.69
C VAL A 3 -0.96 5.65 5.23
N PHE A 4 -1.20 5.42 3.95
CA PHE A 4 -1.10 4.11 3.33
C PHE A 4 0.25 3.99 2.65
N PHE A 5 0.97 2.89 2.81
CA PHE A 5 2.28 2.76 2.18
C PHE A 5 2.65 1.31 1.90
N ASP A 6 3.58 1.12 0.98
CA ASP A 6 4.19 -0.16 0.66
C ASP A 6 5.68 0.01 0.38
N PHE A 7 6.45 -1.05 0.58
CA PHE A 7 7.86 -1.14 0.25
C PHE A 7 8.09 -2.26 -0.76
N GLU A 8 8.87 -1.95 -1.80
CA GLU A 8 9.54 -2.99 -2.58
C GLU A 8 10.95 -3.18 -2.05
N CYS A 9 11.38 -4.44 -1.98
CA CYS A 9 12.67 -4.82 -1.45
C CYS A 9 13.48 -5.61 -2.48
N GLN A 10 14.78 -5.32 -2.55
CA GLN A 10 15.75 -6.15 -3.27
C GLN A 10 16.02 -7.44 -2.49
N GLN A 11 16.33 -8.51 -3.22
CA GLN A 11 16.58 -9.85 -2.70
C GLN A 11 17.89 -10.42 -3.28
N ASP A 12 19.04 -9.92 -2.81
CA ASP A 12 20.36 -10.41 -3.29
C ASP A 12 21.10 -11.31 -2.30
N SER A 13 20.70 -11.35 -1.03
CA SER A 13 21.45 -12.08 0.02
C SER A 13 20.57 -12.86 1.00
N GLY A 14 19.25 -12.96 0.74
CA GLY A 14 18.27 -13.41 1.73
C GLY A 14 17.80 -12.28 2.67
N ASP A 15 18.45 -11.12 2.62
CA ASP A 15 17.98 -9.90 3.27
C ASP A 15 17.03 -9.13 2.36
N HIS A 16 15.89 -8.70 2.91
CA HIS A 16 14.96 -7.82 2.23
C HIS A 16 15.38 -6.36 2.47
N ILE A 17 16.05 -5.75 1.49
CA ILE A 17 16.50 -4.35 1.59
C ILE A 17 15.53 -3.46 0.83
N PRO A 18 14.78 -2.56 1.49
CA PRO A 18 13.85 -1.67 0.82
C PRO A 18 14.56 -0.72 -0.15
N ASN A 19 14.13 -0.70 -1.42
CA ASN A 19 14.70 0.14 -2.47
C ASN A 19 13.66 1.06 -3.14
N LEU A 20 12.39 0.87 -2.83
CA LEU A 20 11.29 1.75 -3.22
C LEU A 20 10.23 1.77 -2.11
N CYS A 21 9.68 2.94 -1.83
CA CYS A 21 8.49 3.11 -1.01
C CYS A 21 7.52 4.07 -1.67
N VAL A 22 6.25 3.70 -1.73
CA VAL A 22 5.16 4.60 -2.11
C VAL A 22 4.31 4.86 -0.87
N LEU A 23 4.01 6.13 -0.60
CA LEU A 23 3.14 6.56 0.49
C LEU A 23 1.98 7.38 -0.08
N GLN A 24 0.78 7.19 0.45
CA GLN A 24 -0.40 7.98 0.14
C GLN A 24 -1.02 8.57 1.41
N LEU A 25 -1.29 9.87 1.37
CA LEU A 25 -1.83 10.63 2.48
C LEU A 25 -3.31 10.94 2.24
N CYS A 26 -4.16 10.61 3.21
CA CYS A 26 -5.56 10.98 3.16
C CYS A 26 -6.17 11.22 4.55
N CYS A 27 -7.20 12.06 4.59
CA CYS A 27 -8.09 12.16 5.75
C CYS A 27 -9.30 11.23 5.58
N HIS A 28 -10.20 11.25 6.56
CA HIS A 28 -11.46 10.49 6.47
C HIS A 28 -12.27 10.85 5.21
N PHE A 29 -12.36 12.13 4.87
CA PHE A 29 -13.20 12.60 3.76
C PHE A 29 -12.65 12.27 2.38
N CYS A 30 -11.33 12.14 2.25
CA CYS A 30 -10.68 11.89 0.96
C CYS A 30 -10.01 10.52 0.88
N ILE A 31 -10.34 9.58 1.77
CA ILE A 31 -9.75 8.23 1.73
C ILE A 31 -10.06 7.51 0.41
N GLN A 32 -11.14 7.88 -0.29
CA GLN A 32 -11.50 7.33 -1.60
C GLN A 32 -11.01 8.16 -2.79
N SER A 33 -10.47 9.38 -2.60
CA SER A 33 -10.10 10.29 -3.70
C SER A 33 -8.67 10.82 -3.58
N LYS A 34 -7.99 10.93 -4.72
CA LYS A 34 -6.69 11.59 -4.85
C LYS A 34 -6.80 13.11 -5.07
N ASP A 35 -8.00 13.64 -5.28
CA ASP A 35 -8.22 15.06 -5.54
C ASP A 35 -7.93 15.92 -4.29
N PRO A 36 -7.57 17.21 -4.45
CA PRO A 36 -7.44 18.13 -3.34
C PRO A 36 -8.69 18.10 -2.44
N CYS A 37 -8.46 17.91 -1.14
CA CYS A 37 -9.50 17.75 -0.14
C CYS A 37 -9.68 19.05 0.65
N PRO A 38 -10.90 19.62 0.74
CA PRO A 38 -11.14 20.85 1.50
C PRO A 38 -10.90 20.70 3.01
N TYR A 39 -10.86 19.46 3.52
CA TYR A 39 -10.61 19.13 4.93
C TYR A 39 -9.14 18.78 5.23
N CYS A 40 -8.30 18.66 4.21
CA CYS A 40 -6.87 18.52 4.37
C CYS A 40 -6.21 19.89 4.40
N ASP A 41 -5.14 20.03 5.18
CA ASP A 41 -4.31 21.23 5.12
C ASP A 41 -3.47 21.25 3.81
N SER A 42 -2.82 22.39 3.54
CA SER A 42 -2.03 22.59 2.33
C SER A 42 -0.99 21.49 2.12
N TYR A 43 -0.35 21.02 3.18
CA TYR A 43 0.64 19.96 3.09
C TYR A 43 0.01 18.63 2.68
N TRP A 44 -1.07 18.22 3.35
CA TRP A 44 -1.78 16.97 3.04
C TRP A 44 -2.47 16.98 1.67
N ASN A 45 -2.65 18.15 1.05
CA ASN A 45 -3.15 18.27 -0.31
C ASN A 45 -2.05 18.34 -1.37
N GLN A 46 -0.89 18.92 -1.05
CA GLN A 46 0.23 19.04 -1.97
C GLN A 46 1.02 17.73 -2.10
N GLU A 47 1.17 16.98 -1.01
CA GLU A 47 1.94 15.72 -0.97
C GLU A 47 1.02 14.53 -0.74
N LYS A 48 -0.05 14.38 -1.54
CA LYS A 48 -0.98 13.25 -1.40
C LYS A 48 -0.38 11.89 -1.74
N GLU A 49 0.69 11.89 -2.55
CA GLU A 49 1.47 10.71 -2.85
C GLU A 49 2.95 11.07 -2.82
N MET A 50 3.75 10.23 -2.20
CA MET A 50 5.19 10.40 -2.09
C MET A 50 5.88 9.12 -2.53
N VAL A 51 6.96 9.27 -3.28
CA VAL A 51 7.75 8.16 -3.80
C VAL A 51 9.18 8.35 -3.35
N MET A 52 9.71 7.40 -2.60
CA MET A 52 11.11 7.37 -2.16
C MET A 52 11.79 6.18 -2.81
N LYS A 53 12.96 6.39 -3.41
CA LYS A 53 13.70 5.37 -4.16
C LYS A 53 15.18 5.42 -3.80
N GLY A 54 15.84 4.27 -3.88
CA GLY A 54 17.28 4.14 -3.70
C GLY A 54 17.68 3.31 -2.48
N PRO A 55 18.98 3.10 -2.27
CA PRO A 55 19.51 2.23 -1.20
C PRO A 55 19.24 2.77 0.22
N ASP A 56 18.96 4.06 0.37
CA ASP A 56 18.62 4.72 1.63
C ASP A 56 17.10 4.89 1.82
N THR A 57 16.26 4.20 1.03
CA THR A 57 14.80 4.35 1.05
C THR A 57 14.22 4.20 2.46
N LEU A 58 14.66 3.18 3.21
CA LEU A 58 14.17 2.94 4.58
C LEU A 58 14.46 4.14 5.51
N ASP A 59 15.64 4.73 5.38
CA ASP A 59 16.10 5.86 6.17
C ASP A 59 15.40 7.17 5.75
N GLN A 60 15.16 7.38 4.44
CA GLN A 60 14.32 8.47 3.93
C GLN A 60 12.89 8.39 4.52
N VAL A 61 12.27 7.20 4.50
CA VAL A 61 10.92 6.98 5.05
C VAL A 61 10.91 7.15 6.56
N GLY A 62 11.90 6.63 7.28
CA GLY A 62 12.06 6.81 8.73
C GLY A 62 12.15 8.28 9.13
N ARG A 63 13.03 9.05 8.46
CA ARG A 63 13.12 10.51 8.64
C ARG A 63 11.80 11.21 8.33
N TRP A 64 11.07 10.77 7.31
CA TRP A 64 9.77 11.35 6.99
C TRP A 64 8.74 11.08 8.09
N PHE A 65 8.63 9.86 8.62
CA PHE A 65 7.74 9.56 9.73
C PHE A 65 8.11 10.34 11.01
N ILE A 66 9.41 10.49 11.30
CA ILE A 66 9.89 11.33 12.41
C ILE A 66 9.45 12.78 12.19
N ARG A 67 9.59 13.33 10.98
CA ARG A 67 9.10 14.68 10.65
C ARG A 67 7.58 14.78 10.73
N LEU A 68 6.83 13.75 10.36
CA LEU A 68 5.38 13.73 10.44
C LEU A 68 4.91 13.76 11.91
N ALA A 69 5.53 12.94 12.77
CA ALA A 69 5.34 12.98 14.23
C ALA A 69 5.85 14.31 14.83
N GLY A 70 6.91 14.83 14.23
CA GLY A 70 7.70 16.00 14.59
C GLY A 70 7.33 17.29 13.86
N ARG A 71 6.14 17.42 13.24
CA ARG A 71 5.52 18.74 12.96
C ARG A 71 5.16 19.51 14.25
N ARG A 72 5.71 19.06 15.38
CA ARG A 72 5.79 19.66 16.70
C ARG A 72 7.23 19.92 17.17
N MET A 73 8.27 19.61 16.39
CA MET A 73 9.64 19.98 16.72
C MET A 73 9.91 21.36 16.15
N VAL A 74 9.97 22.33 17.05
CA VAL A 74 10.46 23.68 16.78
C VAL A 74 11.98 23.57 16.62
N GLU A 75 12.56 24.15 15.57
CA GLU A 75 14.01 24.22 15.45
C GLU A 75 14.62 24.91 16.68
N GLY A 76 15.56 24.24 17.35
CA GLY A 76 16.47 24.88 18.31
C GLY A 76 16.06 24.93 19.81
N GLY A 77 15.04 24.23 20.31
CA GLY A 77 14.75 24.32 21.74
C GLY A 77 13.58 23.47 22.24
N THR A 78 13.62 23.21 23.55
CA THR A 78 12.73 22.34 24.33
C THR A 78 11.24 22.42 23.93
N ALA A 79 10.62 21.23 23.85
CA ALA A 79 9.23 21.03 23.48
C ALA A 79 8.28 21.99 24.24
N ASN A 80 7.71 22.94 23.51
CA ASN A 80 6.74 23.88 24.05
C ASN A 80 5.42 23.15 24.34
N SER A 81 4.98 23.18 25.59
CA SER A 81 3.85 22.40 26.14
C SER A 81 2.46 22.81 25.62
N ASN A 82 2.37 23.82 24.75
CA ASN A 82 1.12 24.36 24.21
C ASN A 82 0.76 23.94 22.78
N VAL A 83 1.45 22.97 22.19
CA VAL A 83 1.05 22.53 20.83
C VAL A 83 -0.23 21.69 20.89
N LYS A 84 -1.20 21.97 20.01
CA LYS A 84 -2.41 21.16 19.85
C LYS A 84 -2.03 19.69 19.70
N LYS A 85 -2.70 18.78 20.42
CA LYS A 85 -2.57 17.32 20.23
C LYS A 85 -2.62 17.04 18.72
N SER A 86 -1.56 16.40 18.21
CA SER A 86 -1.53 15.96 16.82
C SER A 86 -2.79 15.11 16.60
N SER A 87 -3.55 15.41 15.55
CA SER A 87 -4.63 14.52 15.13
C SER A 87 -4.03 13.13 14.90
N GLN A 88 -4.49 12.12 15.63
CA GLN A 88 -4.00 10.74 15.53
C GLN A 88 -3.82 10.34 14.06
N VAL A 89 -2.57 10.05 13.68
CA VAL A 89 -2.21 9.56 12.34
C VAL A 89 -2.10 8.05 12.44
N ILE A 90 -2.78 7.36 11.53
CA ILE A 90 -2.84 5.91 11.48
C ILE A 90 -2.10 5.50 10.21
N CYS A 91 -1.02 4.76 10.39
CA CYS A 91 -0.20 4.26 9.30
C CYS A 91 -0.63 2.83 8.98
N VAL A 92 -0.91 2.55 7.72
CA VAL A 92 -1.36 1.25 7.22
C VAL A 92 -0.38 0.81 6.15
N ALA A 93 0.42 -0.20 6.49
CA ALA A 93 1.38 -0.79 5.56
C ALA A 93 0.71 -1.91 4.76
N HIS A 94 1.09 -2.04 3.49
CA HIS A 94 0.86 -3.25 2.74
C HIS A 94 1.86 -4.31 3.25
N ASN A 95 1.36 -5.32 3.96
CA ASN A 95 2.13 -6.53 4.27
C ASN A 95 1.30 -7.74 3.84
N PHE A 96 1.16 -7.87 2.52
CA PHE A 96 0.23 -8.79 1.87
C PHE A 96 0.86 -10.14 1.52
N LYS A 97 1.91 -10.55 2.23
CA LYS A 97 2.33 -11.96 2.28
C LYS A 97 1.72 -12.63 3.50
N GLY A 98 0.55 -13.24 3.28
CA GLY A 98 -0.16 -14.02 4.28
C GLY A 98 -1.66 -13.96 4.05
N TYR A 99 -2.33 -15.10 4.21
CA TYR A 99 -3.76 -15.36 4.05
C TYR A 99 -4.73 -14.28 4.60
N ASP A 100 -4.27 -13.40 5.48
CA ASP A 100 -5.05 -12.38 6.20
C ASP A 100 -5.69 -11.31 5.30
N GLY A 101 -5.05 -10.91 4.20
CA GLY A 101 -5.60 -9.93 3.25
C GLY A 101 -6.77 -10.48 2.43
N ILE A 102 -6.64 -11.74 1.99
CA ILE A 102 -7.72 -12.51 1.36
C ILE A 102 -8.82 -12.80 2.39
N LEU A 103 -8.49 -13.12 3.63
CA LEU A 103 -9.48 -13.34 4.70
C LEU A 103 -10.27 -12.07 5.02
N MET A 104 -9.66 -10.88 5.06
CA MET A 104 -10.38 -9.62 5.26
C MET A 104 -11.41 -9.40 4.13
N MET A 105 -10.99 -9.55 2.87
CA MET A 105 -11.86 -9.38 1.70
C MET A 105 -12.91 -10.49 1.56
N GLN A 106 -12.56 -11.75 1.87
CA GLN A 106 -13.47 -12.89 1.88
C GLN A 106 -14.46 -12.82 3.05
N THR A 107 -14.07 -12.32 4.22
CA THR A 107 -14.95 -12.12 5.37
C THR A 107 -15.98 -11.03 5.05
N ILE A 108 -15.54 -9.92 4.45
CA ILE A 108 -16.44 -8.88 3.95
C ILE A 108 -17.39 -9.46 2.88
N HIS A 109 -16.89 -10.24 1.92
CA HIS A 109 -17.71 -10.89 0.89
C HIS A 109 -18.68 -11.95 1.46
N LYS A 110 -18.33 -12.62 2.56
CA LYS A 110 -19.13 -13.69 3.19
C LYS A 110 -20.18 -13.17 4.18
N HIS A 111 -19.95 -12.00 4.78
CA HIS A 111 -20.80 -11.45 5.85
C HIS A 111 -21.48 -10.12 5.53
N ALA A 112 -21.09 -9.41 4.45
CA ALA A 112 -21.81 -8.22 4.00
C ALA A 112 -22.99 -8.59 3.08
N ILE A 113 -24.19 -8.08 3.40
CA ILE A 113 -25.43 -8.27 2.62
C ILE A 113 -25.30 -7.67 1.20
N ALA A 114 -24.34 -6.76 1.00
CA ALA A 114 -23.84 -6.36 -0.29
C ALA A 114 -22.30 -6.33 -0.20
N ALA A 115 -21.62 -7.27 -0.86
CA ALA A 115 -20.18 -7.14 -1.05
C ALA A 115 -19.92 -5.78 -1.71
N PRO A 116 -19.07 -4.91 -1.14
CA PRO A 116 -18.71 -3.69 -1.83
C PRO A 116 -18.19 -4.05 -3.23
N GLU A 117 -18.57 -3.26 -4.24
CA GLU A 117 -17.83 -3.21 -5.51
C GLU A 117 -16.43 -2.64 -5.24
N VAL A 118 -15.61 -3.36 -4.48
CA VAL A 118 -14.17 -3.17 -4.56
C VAL A 118 -13.81 -3.70 -5.93
N ILE A 119 -13.65 -2.75 -6.83
CA ILE A 119 -12.99 -2.90 -8.12
C ILE A 119 -11.61 -3.54 -7.84
N MET A 120 -11.58 -4.87 -7.74
CA MET A 120 -10.35 -5.68 -7.74
C MET A 120 -9.59 -5.53 -9.07
N THR A 121 -10.12 -4.76 -10.01
CA THR A 121 -9.48 -4.33 -11.25
C THR A 121 -8.59 -3.09 -11.07
N GLY A 122 -8.23 -2.73 -9.83
CA GLY A 122 -7.24 -1.69 -9.51
C GLY A 122 -5.78 -2.14 -9.60
N GLY A 123 -5.52 -3.44 -9.65
CA GLY A 123 -4.20 -3.99 -9.96
C GLY A 123 -3.86 -3.68 -11.41
N LYS A 124 -2.62 -3.30 -11.73
CA LYS A 124 -2.14 -3.50 -13.11
C LYS A 124 -2.60 -4.89 -13.57
N LYS A 125 -3.23 -4.98 -14.74
CA LYS A 125 -3.73 -6.24 -15.33
C LYS A 125 -2.57 -7.16 -15.74
N GLY A 126 -1.71 -7.53 -14.79
CA GLY A 126 -0.47 -8.24 -15.06
C GLY A 126 0.25 -8.64 -13.79
N TYR A 127 1.30 -9.43 -13.99
CA TYR A 127 2.12 -9.99 -12.92
C TYR A 127 3.41 -9.17 -12.81
N PHE A 128 3.99 -9.11 -11.61
CA PHE A 128 5.26 -8.43 -11.37
C PHE A 128 6.38 -9.44 -11.06
N PRO A 129 7.57 -9.31 -11.65
CA PRO A 129 8.67 -10.25 -11.43
C PRO A 129 9.42 -9.93 -10.13
N HIS A 130 8.91 -10.40 -8.99
CA HIS A 130 9.47 -10.10 -7.67
C HIS A 130 10.97 -10.44 -7.55
N PHE A 131 11.41 -11.56 -8.11
CA PHE A 131 12.83 -11.97 -8.05
C PHE A 131 13.72 -11.23 -9.04
N PHE A 132 13.15 -10.36 -9.88
CA PHE A 132 13.89 -9.50 -10.79
C PHE A 132 14.28 -8.15 -10.15
N ASN A 133 13.75 -7.83 -8.96
CA ASN A 133 14.16 -6.65 -8.19
C ASN A 133 15.56 -6.83 -7.59
N LYS A 134 16.56 -6.51 -8.42
CA LYS A 134 17.98 -6.54 -8.10
C LYS A 134 18.66 -5.25 -8.57
N PRO A 135 19.75 -4.81 -7.91
CA PRO A 135 20.52 -3.64 -8.31
C PRO A 135 20.94 -3.67 -9.78
N GLU A 136 21.34 -4.81 -10.30
CA GLU A 136 21.81 -4.96 -11.69
C GLU A 136 20.68 -4.72 -12.70
N ASN A 137 19.43 -4.95 -12.28
CA ASN A 137 18.23 -4.79 -13.12
C ASN A 137 17.56 -3.42 -12.95
N ALA A 138 18.06 -2.54 -12.07
CA ALA A 138 17.39 -1.29 -11.71
C ALA A 138 17.12 -0.36 -12.91
N SER A 139 17.99 -0.41 -13.93
CA SER A 139 17.88 0.34 -15.18
C SER A 139 17.49 -0.52 -16.39
N TYR A 140 16.97 -1.73 -16.15
CA TYR A 140 16.65 -2.67 -17.21
C TYR A 140 15.51 -2.16 -18.09
N VAL A 141 15.77 -2.14 -19.41
CA VAL A 141 14.79 -1.94 -20.46
C VAL A 141 15.04 -2.99 -21.54
N GLY A 142 14.09 -3.89 -21.76
CA GLY A 142 14.26 -5.02 -22.68
C GLY A 142 13.01 -5.90 -22.73
N PRO A 143 13.09 -7.13 -23.24
CA PRO A 143 11.98 -8.08 -23.17
C PRO A 143 11.49 -8.33 -21.73
N TYR A 144 10.28 -8.86 -21.57
CA TYR A 144 9.79 -9.26 -20.25
C TYR A 144 10.73 -10.29 -19.58
N PRO A 145 10.99 -10.18 -18.26
CA PRO A 145 11.87 -11.09 -17.52
C PRO A 145 11.51 -12.57 -17.65
N PRO A 146 12.43 -13.51 -17.35
CA PRO A 146 12.14 -14.94 -17.32
C PRO A 146 10.97 -15.26 -16.38
N GLN A 147 10.09 -16.18 -16.78
CA GLN A 147 8.87 -16.54 -16.02
C GLN A 147 9.17 -16.95 -14.56
N GLU A 148 10.35 -17.51 -14.30
CA GLU A 148 10.80 -17.96 -12.98
C GLU A 148 10.89 -16.79 -11.99
N THR A 149 11.10 -15.57 -12.51
CA THR A 149 11.22 -14.37 -11.69
C THR A 149 9.89 -13.88 -11.11
N TYR A 150 8.77 -14.46 -11.54
CA TYR A 150 7.40 -14.13 -11.10
C TYR A 150 6.87 -15.02 -9.98
N ASP A 151 7.69 -15.92 -9.44
CA ASP A 151 7.29 -16.91 -8.42
C ASP A 151 6.06 -17.77 -8.82
N PRO A 152 6.09 -18.45 -9.99
CA PRO A 152 4.97 -19.28 -10.43
C PRO A 152 4.69 -20.48 -9.50
N ASP A 153 5.67 -20.87 -8.69
CA ASP A 153 5.53 -21.96 -7.71
C ASP A 153 4.76 -21.52 -6.46
N GLY A 154 4.75 -20.21 -6.15
CA GLY A 154 3.88 -19.61 -5.14
C GLY A 154 2.41 -19.48 -5.55
N MET A 155 2.08 -19.70 -6.83
CA MET A 155 0.71 -19.59 -7.35
C MET A 155 -0.06 -20.92 -7.25
N ASN A 156 -1.36 -20.86 -6.97
CA ASN A 156 -2.20 -22.05 -7.15
C ASN A 156 -2.38 -22.40 -8.64
N ALA A 157 -2.85 -23.61 -8.93
CA ALA A 157 -2.96 -24.13 -10.30
C ALA A 157 -3.75 -23.21 -11.25
N LYS A 158 -4.86 -22.63 -10.78
CA LYS A 158 -5.73 -21.76 -11.59
C LYS A 158 -5.08 -20.40 -11.88
N GLU A 159 -4.38 -19.84 -10.91
CA GLU A 159 -3.64 -18.58 -11.09
C GLU A 159 -2.41 -18.77 -11.97
N ARG A 160 -1.71 -19.90 -11.81
CA ARG A 160 -0.56 -20.27 -12.62
C ARG A 160 -0.93 -20.42 -14.10
N GLU A 161 -2.06 -21.04 -14.41
CA GLU A 161 -2.55 -21.15 -15.79
C GLU A 161 -2.81 -19.78 -16.43
N LYS A 162 -3.48 -18.88 -15.69
CA LYS A 162 -3.70 -17.49 -16.15
C LYS A 162 -2.39 -16.74 -16.36
N PHE A 163 -1.43 -16.91 -15.45
CA PHE A 163 -0.10 -16.32 -15.53
C PHE A 163 0.63 -16.77 -16.80
N LEU A 164 0.71 -18.07 -17.05
CA LEU A 164 1.43 -18.62 -18.21
C LEU A 164 0.83 -18.11 -19.52
N LYS A 165 -0.50 -18.05 -19.62
CA LYS A 165 -1.18 -17.48 -20.78
C LYS A 165 -0.80 -16.00 -20.99
N TRP A 166 -0.94 -15.18 -19.95
CA TRP A 166 -0.57 -13.77 -19.98
C TRP A 166 0.91 -13.55 -20.35
N TYR A 167 1.80 -14.39 -19.80
CA TYR A 167 3.24 -14.30 -20.03
C TYR A 167 3.59 -14.64 -21.48
N HIS A 168 3.04 -15.73 -22.03
CA HIS A 168 3.31 -16.12 -23.41
C HIS A 168 2.85 -15.10 -24.44
N GLU A 169 1.77 -14.37 -24.16
CA GLU A 169 1.26 -13.29 -25.01
C GLU A 169 2.15 -12.04 -25.00
N ARG A 170 2.96 -11.83 -23.95
CA ARG A 170 3.66 -10.55 -23.69
C ARG A 170 5.17 -10.67 -23.57
N LYS A 171 5.74 -11.87 -23.50
CA LYS A 171 7.17 -12.10 -23.22
C LYS A 171 8.15 -11.36 -24.15
N GLN A 172 7.71 -10.97 -25.35
CA GLN A 172 8.50 -10.24 -26.34
C GLN A 172 8.29 -8.72 -26.30
N ASP A 173 7.29 -8.23 -25.55
CA ASP A 173 7.04 -6.80 -25.38
C ASP A 173 8.16 -6.14 -24.57
N THR A 174 8.29 -4.81 -24.68
CA THR A 174 9.24 -4.05 -23.89
C THR A 174 8.77 -3.88 -22.45
N PHE A 175 9.62 -4.30 -21.52
CA PHE A 175 9.51 -4.16 -20.09
C PHE A 175 10.55 -3.14 -19.60
N ASP A 176 10.08 -2.06 -18.98
CA ASP A 176 10.88 -1.03 -18.30
C ASP A 176 10.77 -1.25 -16.80
N PHE A 177 11.83 -1.78 -16.18
CA PHE A 177 11.76 -2.20 -14.78
C PHE A 177 11.44 -1.04 -13.83
N SER A 178 12.06 0.12 -14.01
CA SER A 178 11.88 1.30 -13.13
C SER A 178 10.45 1.84 -13.18
N ARG A 179 9.85 1.83 -14.37
CA ARG A 179 8.44 2.19 -14.56
C ARG A 179 7.50 1.13 -13.99
N GLU A 180 7.80 -0.15 -14.22
CA GLU A 180 6.94 -1.25 -13.82
C GLU A 180 6.89 -1.43 -12.30
N ILE A 181 8.04 -1.38 -11.61
CA ILE A 181 8.10 -1.50 -10.14
C ILE A 181 7.38 -0.34 -9.44
N LEU A 182 7.53 0.88 -9.94
CA LEU A 182 6.82 2.03 -9.39
C LEU A 182 5.31 1.89 -9.55
N ALA A 183 4.86 1.57 -10.76
CA ALA A 183 3.44 1.43 -11.05
C ALA A 183 2.80 0.26 -10.28
N TYR A 184 3.55 -0.81 -10.06
CA TYR A 184 3.13 -1.93 -9.22
C TYR A 184 2.94 -1.49 -7.76
N CYS A 185 3.96 -0.88 -7.15
CA CYS A 185 3.88 -0.40 -5.76
C CYS A 185 2.78 0.67 -5.57
N GLN A 186 2.61 1.59 -6.52
CA GLN A 186 1.51 2.58 -6.51
C GLN A 186 0.14 1.90 -6.53
N SER A 187 0.00 0.86 -7.34
CA SER A 187 -1.23 0.07 -7.45
C SER A 187 -1.57 -0.61 -6.13
N ASP A 188 -0.58 -1.25 -5.48
CA ASP A 188 -0.79 -1.94 -4.20
C ASP A 188 -1.25 -0.97 -3.11
N VAL A 189 -0.62 0.21 -3.01
CA VAL A 189 -1.03 1.26 -2.07
C VAL A 189 -2.42 1.81 -2.40
N ASP A 190 -2.77 1.96 -3.68
CA ASP A 190 -4.10 2.42 -4.11
C ASP A 190 -5.20 1.42 -3.76
N ILE A 191 -4.97 0.14 -4.01
CA ILE A 191 -5.91 -0.95 -3.67
C ILE A 191 -6.10 -1.00 -2.16
N LEU A 192 -5.01 -0.96 -1.39
CA LEU A 192 -5.04 -0.97 0.06
C LEU A 192 -5.86 0.19 0.60
N ARG A 193 -5.57 1.43 0.15
CA ARG A 193 -6.27 2.64 0.58
C ARG A 193 -7.77 2.56 0.29
N ARG A 194 -8.15 2.20 -0.93
CA ARG A 194 -9.57 2.16 -1.36
C ARG A 194 -10.33 1.05 -0.63
N SER A 195 -9.71 -0.12 -0.46
CA SER A 195 -10.31 -1.25 0.25
C SER A 195 -10.52 -0.92 1.73
N CYS A 196 -9.53 -0.33 2.40
CA CYS A 196 -9.66 0.13 3.77
C CYS A 196 -10.72 1.25 3.91
N GLY A 197 -10.78 2.17 2.95
CA GLY A 197 -11.79 3.21 2.93
C GLY A 197 -13.21 2.66 2.83
N GLU A 198 -13.40 1.62 2.02
CA GLU A 198 -14.72 1.03 1.78
C GLU A 198 -15.16 0.13 2.92
N PHE A 199 -14.25 -0.69 3.45
CA PHE A 199 -14.46 -1.44 4.68
C PHE A 199 -14.87 -0.52 5.83
N ARG A 200 -14.13 0.59 6.01
CA ARG A 200 -14.44 1.59 7.04
C ARG A 200 -15.82 2.19 6.86
N ARG A 201 -16.22 2.52 5.63
CA ARG A 201 -17.54 3.08 5.31
C ARG A 201 -18.66 2.12 5.69
N ILE A 202 -18.56 0.85 5.28
CA ILE A 202 -19.58 -0.17 5.57
C ILE A 202 -19.68 -0.41 7.07
N PHE A 203 -18.55 -0.68 7.73
CA PHE A 203 -18.53 -1.02 9.15
C PHE A 203 -19.07 0.13 10.02
N LEU A 204 -18.73 1.38 9.69
CA LEU A 204 -19.28 2.56 10.37
C LEU A 204 -20.78 2.70 10.19
N ASN A 205 -21.29 2.50 8.97
CA ASN A 205 -22.71 2.62 8.68
C ASN A 205 -23.52 1.55 9.43
N ASP A 206 -22.98 0.34 9.52
CA ASP A 206 -23.70 -0.80 10.10
C ASP A 206 -23.60 -0.84 11.63
N THR A 207 -22.49 -0.37 12.23
CA THR A 207 -22.21 -0.54 13.67
C THR A 207 -22.02 0.75 14.45
N GLY A 208 -21.82 1.88 13.75
CA GLY A 208 -21.42 3.15 14.37
C GLY A 208 -19.96 3.20 14.85
N ILE A 209 -19.18 2.13 14.70
CA ILE A 209 -17.79 2.04 15.16
C ILE A 209 -16.82 2.26 13.99
N ASP A 210 -15.78 3.07 14.19
CA ASP A 210 -14.72 3.25 13.19
C ASP A 210 -13.68 2.13 13.33
N PRO A 211 -13.64 1.15 12.41
CA PRO A 211 -12.73 0.02 12.55
C PRO A 211 -11.26 0.46 12.46
N LEU A 212 -10.94 1.51 11.69
CA LEU A 212 -9.56 1.96 11.52
C LEU A 212 -9.09 2.85 12.67
N ALA A 213 -9.99 3.60 13.31
CA ALA A 213 -9.62 4.47 14.44
C ALA A 213 -9.59 3.73 15.79
N SER A 214 -10.42 2.70 15.93
CA SER A 214 -10.61 2.03 17.21
C SER A 214 -9.85 0.70 17.32
N SER A 215 -9.61 -0.03 16.22
CA SER A 215 -9.09 -1.40 16.27
C SER A 215 -7.98 -1.64 15.26
N MET A 216 -6.82 -2.12 15.72
CA MET A 216 -5.73 -2.50 14.80
C MET A 216 -5.99 -3.82 14.07
N THR A 217 -6.90 -4.65 14.56
CA THR A 217 -7.24 -5.96 13.97
C THR A 217 -8.75 -6.13 13.85
N LEU A 218 -9.19 -6.92 12.87
CA LEU A 218 -10.61 -7.26 12.68
C LEU A 218 -11.21 -7.92 13.92
N ALA A 219 -10.46 -8.81 14.57
CA ALA A 219 -10.88 -9.44 15.84
C ALA A 219 -11.12 -8.40 16.94
N ALA A 220 -10.25 -7.39 17.06
CA ALA A 220 -10.44 -6.31 18.01
C ALA A 220 -11.64 -5.41 17.63
N ALA A 221 -11.97 -5.26 16.34
CA ALA A 221 -13.15 -4.53 15.89
C ALA A 221 -14.44 -5.29 16.24
N CYS A 222 -14.51 -6.58 15.91
CA CYS A 222 -15.66 -7.43 16.21
C CYS A 222 -15.93 -7.55 17.71
N ASN A 223 -14.89 -7.71 18.54
CA ASN A 223 -15.01 -7.76 20.01
C ASN A 223 -15.55 -6.46 20.64
N ARG A 224 -15.70 -5.37 19.89
CA ARG A 224 -16.35 -4.14 20.39
C ARG A 224 -17.79 -3.99 19.94
N VAL A 225 -18.19 -4.73 18.91
CA VAL A 225 -19.58 -4.76 18.43
C VAL A 225 -20.40 -5.72 19.30
N TYR A 226 -19.79 -6.83 19.72
CA TYR A 226 -20.35 -7.85 20.62
C TYR A 226 -19.93 -7.61 22.06
#